data_AF-A0A950VNB9-F1
#
_entry.id   AF-A0A950VNB9-F1
#
_cell.length_a   1.000
_cell.length_b   1.000
_cell.length_c   1.000
_cell.angle_alpha   90.00
_cell.angle_beta   90.00
_cell.angle_gamma   90.00
#
_symmetry.space_group_name_H-M   'P 1'
#
loop_
_entity.id
_entity.type
_entity.pdbx_description
1 polymer ?
#
loop_
_entity_poly.entity_id
_entity_poly.type
_entity_poly.pdbx_seq_one_letter_code
_entity_poly.pdbx_strand_id
1 'polypeptide(L)'
;MSLYGIHKTLYLLQNDLDFRERLRIDPRGALAQMPLTDAERDALLNGDVAELYRMGTHTFLMSRIPRFNAFGLTREEYQKRLKTVVQ
;
A
#
# COMPACT_ATOMS: atom_id res chain seq x y z
N MET A 1 -6.59 16.07 -3.31
CA MET A 1 -5.32 15.32 -3.16
C MET A 1 -5.19 14.38 -4.36
N SER A 2 -3.97 14.12 -4.86
CA SER A 2 -3.75 13.22 -6.00
C SER A 2 -3.25 11.87 -5.49
N LEU A 3 -3.92 10.77 -5.85
CA LEU A 3 -3.55 9.38 -5.48
C LEU A 3 -2.29 8.85 -6.18
N TYR A 4 -1.57 9.72 -6.89
CA TYR A 4 -0.41 9.34 -7.68
C TYR A 4 0.67 8.66 -6.84
N GLY A 5 0.95 9.14 -5.64
CA GLY A 5 1.96 8.56 -4.75
C GLY A 5 1.66 7.10 -4.40
N ILE A 6 0.41 6.83 -3.98
CA ILE A 6 -0.04 5.47 -3.67
C ILE A 6 0.01 4.60 -4.92
N HIS A 7 -0.55 5.06 -6.05
CA HIS A 7 -0.58 4.29 -7.29
C HIS A 7 0.83 3.97 -7.81
N LYS A 8 1.76 4.92 -7.74
CA LYS A 8 3.17 4.71 -8.11
C LYS A 8 3.82 3.68 -7.18
N THR A 9 3.57 3.77 -5.87
CA THR A 9 4.07 2.79 -4.90
C THR A 9 3.58 1.39 -5.22
N LEU A 10 2.28 1.23 -5.47
CA LEU A 10 1.67 -0.05 -5.82
C LEU A 10 2.11 -0.55 -7.21
N TYR A 11 2.44 0.35 -8.13
CA TYR A 11 3.05 0.03 -9.41
C TYR A 11 4.46 -0.53 -9.24
N LEU A 12 5.33 0.16 -8.51
CA LEU A 12 6.70 -0.30 -8.26
C LEU A 12 6.70 -1.60 -7.45
N LEU A 13 5.83 -1.75 -6.46
CA LEU A 13 5.69 -2.99 -5.69
C LEU A 13 5.47 -4.22 -6.60
N GLN A 14 4.72 -4.06 -7.70
CA GLN A 14 4.51 -5.13 -8.66
C GLN A 14 5.67 -5.31 -9.65
N ASN A 15 6.25 -4.22 -10.16
CA ASN A 15 7.11 -4.24 -11.34
C ASN A 15 8.61 -4.08 -11.04
N ASP A 16 9.00 -3.64 -9.85
CA ASP A 16 10.38 -3.37 -9.46
C ASP A 16 10.77 -4.27 -8.27
N LEU A 17 11.63 -5.25 -8.54
CA LEU A 17 12.10 -6.20 -7.53
C LEU A 17 12.99 -5.53 -6.49
N ASP A 18 13.85 -4.60 -6.90
CA ASP A 18 14.76 -3.90 -5.99
C ASP A 18 13.97 -2.99 -5.05
N PHE A 19 12.94 -2.32 -5.57
CA PHE A 19 12.01 -1.56 -4.74
C PHE A 19 11.30 -2.46 -3.72
N ARG A 20 10.84 -3.64 -4.14
CA ARG A 20 10.19 -4.59 -3.24
C ARG A 20 11.15 -5.07 -2.13
N GLU A 21 12.39 -5.39 -2.46
CA GLU A 21 13.38 -5.79 -1.45
C GLU A 21 13.70 -4.64 -0.49
N ARG A 22 13.87 -3.41 -0.99
CA ARG A 22 14.01 -2.22 -0.13
C ARG A 22 12.81 -2.05 0.80
N LEU A 23 11.60 -2.18 0.27
CA LEU A 23 10.37 -2.06 1.04
C LEU A 23 10.26 -3.16 2.11
N ARG A 24 10.75 -4.36 1.84
CA ARG A 24 10.77 -5.48 2.80
C ARG A 24 11.75 -5.25 3.94
N ILE A 25 12.92 -4.67 3.66
CA ILE A 25 13.99 -4.43 4.64
C ILE A 25 13.72 -3.17 5.47
N ASP A 26 13.40 -2.06 4.80
CA ASP A 26 13.10 -0.77 5.42
C ASP A 26 11.92 -0.09 4.69
N PRO A 27 10.67 -0.38 5.13
CA PRO A 27 9.49 0.24 4.55
C PRO A 27 9.51 1.77 4.63
N ARG A 28 10.02 2.34 5.75
CA ARG A 28 10.00 3.79 5.98
C ARG A 28 10.97 4.50 5.03
N GLY A 29 12.20 3.99 4.91
CA GLY A 29 13.19 4.51 3.97
C GLY A 29 12.77 4.34 2.51
N ALA A 30 12.19 3.19 2.14
CA ALA A 30 11.69 2.97 0.79
C ALA A 30 10.57 3.96 0.40
N LEU A 31 9.65 4.27 1.32
CA LEU A 31 8.60 5.27 1.09
C LEU A 31 9.10 6.72 1.16
N ALA A 32 10.24 7.01 1.81
CA ALA A 32 10.79 8.37 1.91
C ALA A 32 11.06 9.01 0.54
N GLN A 33 11.41 8.18 -0.44
CA GLN A 33 11.69 8.60 -1.82
C GLN A 33 10.43 8.70 -2.70
N MET A 34 9.25 8.38 -2.15
CA MET A 34 7.99 8.39 -2.89
C MET A 34 7.26 9.72 -2.71
N PRO A 35 6.53 10.20 -3.73
CA PRO A 35 5.74 11.44 -3.66
C PRO A 35 4.43 11.18 -2.91
N LEU A 36 4.54 10.82 -1.64
CA LEU A 36 3.43 10.56 -0.72
C LEU A 36 3.29 11.73 0.25
N THR A 37 2.05 12.10 0.54
CA THR A 37 1.73 12.90 1.72
C THR A 37 1.93 12.07 2.99
N ASP A 38 1.99 12.74 4.16
CA ASP A 38 2.14 12.05 5.44
C ASP A 38 0.98 11.09 5.70
N ALA A 39 -0.25 11.49 5.39
CA ALA A 39 -1.43 10.64 5.55
C ALA A 39 -1.37 9.38 4.68
N GLU A 40 -0.95 9.51 3.41
CA GLU A 40 -0.80 8.36 2.51
C GLU A 40 0.31 7.42 2.96
N ARG A 41 1.42 7.98 3.44
CA ARG A 41 2.55 7.22 3.98
C ARG A 41 2.15 6.44 5.22
N ASP A 42 1.44 7.07 6.15
CA ASP A 42 0.97 6.43 7.37
C ASP A 42 -0.06 5.34 7.07
N ALA A 43 -1.00 5.58 6.15
CA ALA A 43 -1.96 4.57 5.73
C ALA A 43 -1.27 3.32 5.13
N LEU A 44 -0.24 3.52 4.30
CA LEU A 44 0.57 2.42 3.77
C LEU A 44 1.33 1.69 4.88
N LEU A 45 2.09 2.39 5.73
CA LEU A 45 2.91 1.78 6.78
C LEU A 45 2.10 0.99 7.80
N ASN A 46 0.88 1.45 8.12
CA ASN A 46 -0.03 0.77 9.04
C ASN A 46 -0.86 -0.34 8.37
N GLY A 47 -0.73 -0.49 7.04
CA GLY A 47 -1.59 -1.38 6.26
C GLY A 47 -3.08 -1.03 6.41
N ASP A 48 -3.42 0.25 6.53
CA ASP A 48 -4.80 0.70 6.73
C ASP A 48 -5.58 0.63 5.42
N VAL A 49 -6.06 -0.57 5.10
CA VAL A 49 -6.87 -0.86 3.92
C VAL A 49 -8.13 0.01 3.85
N ALA A 50 -8.74 0.32 4.99
CA ALA A 50 -9.95 1.14 5.05
C ALA A 50 -9.63 2.58 4.66
N GLU A 51 -8.55 3.14 5.20
CA GLU A 51 -8.12 4.49 4.89
C GLU A 51 -7.64 4.62 3.43
N LEU A 52 -6.84 3.67 2.94
CA LEU A 52 -6.42 3.64 1.54
C LEU A 52 -7.63 3.60 0.58
N TYR A 53 -8.67 2.85 0.94
CA TYR A 53 -9.92 2.81 0.18
C TYR A 53 -10.68 4.13 0.25
N ARG A 54 -10.82 4.75 1.43
CA ARG A 54 -11.46 6.07 1.62
C ARG A 54 -10.74 7.19 0.87
N MET A 55 -9.41 7.13 0.77
CA MET A 55 -8.62 8.05 -0.05
C MET A 55 -8.91 7.91 -1.56
N GLY A 56 -9.55 6.81 -1.98
CA GLY A 56 -9.95 6.52 -3.36
C GLY A 56 -9.04 5.54 -4.09
N THR A 57 -8.13 4.86 -3.38
CA THR A 57 -7.24 3.87 -4.00
C THR A 57 -8.06 2.70 -4.54
N HIS A 58 -7.84 2.33 -5.80
CA HIS A 58 -8.58 1.24 -6.42
C HIS A 58 -8.21 -0.13 -5.82
N THR A 59 -9.21 -0.95 -5.48
CA THR A 59 -9.05 -2.26 -4.82
C THR A 59 -8.15 -3.23 -5.60
N PHE A 60 -8.20 -3.19 -6.93
CA PHE A 60 -7.28 -3.94 -7.81
C PHE A 60 -5.80 -3.61 -7.54
N LEU A 61 -5.45 -2.33 -7.39
CA LEU A 61 -4.07 -1.94 -7.08
C LEU A 61 -3.68 -2.38 -5.66
N MET A 62 -4.58 -2.19 -4.70
CA MET A 62 -4.36 -2.59 -3.31
C MET A 62 -4.18 -4.10 -3.14
N SER A 63 -4.75 -4.92 -4.02
CA SER A 63 -4.56 -6.39 -4.02
C SER A 63 -3.10 -6.83 -4.19
N ARG A 64 -2.22 -5.93 -4.65
CA ARG A 64 -0.77 -6.17 -4.75
C ARG A 64 -0.09 -6.20 -3.39
N ILE A 65 -0.62 -5.48 -2.40
CA ILE A 65 -0.07 -5.45 -1.04
C ILE A 65 -0.02 -6.87 -0.44
N PRO A 66 -1.14 -7.59 -0.30
CA PRO A 66 -1.13 -8.95 0.25
C PRO A 66 -0.47 -9.98 -0.66
N ARG A 67 -0.40 -9.72 -1.97
CA ARG A 67 0.31 -10.62 -2.91
C ARG A 67 1.80 -10.73 -2.59
N PHE A 68 2.40 -9.64 -2.08
CA PHE A 68 3.82 -9.58 -1.75
C PHE A 68 4.08 -9.49 -0.24
N ASN A 69 3.06 -9.72 0.59
CA ASN A 69 3.11 -9.54 2.05
C ASN A 69 3.71 -8.18 2.46
N ALA A 70 3.44 -7.13 1.68
CA ALA A 70 3.95 -5.80 1.95
C ALA A 70 3.18 -5.15 3.12
N PHE A 71 3.84 -4.26 3.85
CA PHE A 71 3.25 -3.51 4.96
C PHE A 71 2.59 -4.38 6.05
N GLY A 72 3.09 -5.60 6.24
CA GLY A 72 2.56 -6.53 7.24
C GLY A 72 1.15 -7.03 6.97
N LEU A 73 0.66 -6.90 5.73
CA LEU A 73 -0.67 -7.39 5.35
C LEU A 73 -0.57 -8.72 4.62
N THR A 74 -1.13 -9.77 5.22
CA THR A 74 -1.44 -11.01 4.53
C THR A 74 -2.73 -10.88 3.72
N ARG A 75 -3.00 -11.87 2.85
CA ARG A 75 -4.26 -11.95 2.11
C ARG A 75 -5.48 -12.02 3.02
N GLU A 76 -5.39 -12.72 4.15
CA GLU A 76 -6.50 -12.87 5.10
C GLU A 76 -6.81 -11.53 5.79
N GLU A 77 -5.79 -10.85 6.31
CA GLU A 77 -5.96 -9.55 6.96
C GLU A 77 -6.47 -8.50 5.98
N TYR A 78 -5.96 -8.51 4.74
CA TYR A 78 -6.44 -7.62 3.68
C TYR A 78 -7.93 -7.83 3.41
N GLN A 79 -8.36 -9.09 3.22
CA GLN A 79 -9.77 -9.39 2.97
C GLN A 79 -10.66 -9.02 4.16
N LYS A 80 -10.22 -9.32 5.38
CA LYS A 80 -10.94 -8.95 6.61
C LYS A 80 -11.14 -7.43 6.69
N ARG A 81 -10.10 -6.64 6.46
CA ARG A 81 -10.17 -5.17 6.50
C ARG A 81 -10.99 -4.61 5.34
N LEU A 82 -10.83 -5.12 4.11
CA LEU A 82 -11.55 -4.62 2.94
C LEU A 82 -13.08 -4.79 3.06
N LYS A 83 -13.54 -5.92 3.62
CA LYS A 83 -14.97 -6.17 3.86
C LYS A 83 -15.63 -5.16 4.81
N THR A 84 -14.85 -4.44 5.62
CA THR A 84 -15.40 -3.41 6.52
C THR A 84 -15.79 -2.13 5.78
N VAL A 85 -15.31 -1.93 4.55
CA VAL A 85 -15.49 -0.71 3.78
C VAL A 85 -16.15 -0.90 2.42
N VAL A 86 -16.04 -2.09 1.82
CA VAL A 86 -16.73 -2.44 0.58
C VAL A 86 -18.02 -3.18 0.95
N GLN A 87 -19.16 -2.47 0.87
CA GLN A 87 -20.50 -3.06 0.97
C GLN A 87 -21.00 -3.48 -0.42
#